data_AF-A0A7J9MXY1-F1
#
_entry.id   AF-A0A7J9MXY1-F1
#
_cell.length_a   1.000
_cell.length_b   1.000
_cell.length_c   1.000
_cell.angle_alpha   90.00
_cell.angle_beta   90.00
_cell.angle_gamma   90.00
#
_symmetry.space_group_name_H-M   'P 1'
#
loop_
_entity.id
_entity.type
_entity.pdbx_description
1 polymer ?
#
loop_
_entity_poly.entity_id
_entity_poly.type
_entity_poly.pdbx_seq_one_letter_code
_entity_poly.pdbx_strand_id
1 'polypeptide(L)'
;MAKAEEFIYNRGFLDANLQLDGSANIRSNGLLQLTNTSGLLNGRAFYPSPINFNNRSSSAESLSFSTNFVITIVPRLKDSSGHGIAFVISHSTDFSHAAAIQYLELVNESTNGHSPNMFFAIEFDTIFSLDIEDVDGNHVGIDLNGVKLNQSVASAYFSNEERKNISLELNSGHLIQVWIDYSDEEQLL
;
A
#
# COMPACT_ATOMS: atom_id res chain seq x y z
N MET A 1 15.99 26.38 -0.08
CA MET A 1 16.13 25.04 -0.67
C MET A 1 15.08 24.18 0.00
N ALA A 2 14.15 23.62 -0.76
CA ALA A 2 13.17 22.69 -0.22
C ALA A 2 13.93 21.52 0.43
N LYS A 3 13.52 21.12 1.63
CA LYS A 3 14.15 20.02 2.36
C LYS A 3 13.44 18.73 1.96
N ALA A 4 14.11 17.86 1.21
CA ALA A 4 13.63 16.53 0.92
C ALA A 4 14.00 15.57 2.07
N GLU A 5 13.08 14.68 2.42
CA GLU A 5 13.34 13.53 3.27
C GLU A 5 13.46 12.29 2.38
N GLU A 6 14.58 11.59 2.45
CA GLU A 6 14.91 10.46 1.58
C GLU A 6 15.45 9.31 2.43
N PHE A 7 14.98 8.09 2.14
CA PHE A 7 15.48 6.87 2.75
C PHE A 7 15.43 5.72 1.73
N ILE A 8 16.39 4.80 1.83
CA ILE A 8 16.56 3.70 0.88
C ILE A 8 16.99 2.41 1.63
N TYR A 9 16.34 1.29 1.33
CA TYR A 9 16.63 -0.03 1.92
C TYR A 9 17.15 -1.04 0.88
N ASN A 10 18.31 -0.78 0.27
CA ASN A 10 18.86 -1.60 -0.82
C ASN A 10 19.44 -2.97 -0.40
N ARG A 11 19.59 -3.23 0.90
CA ARG A 11 20.19 -4.47 1.44
C ARG A 11 19.20 -5.26 2.29
N GLY A 12 17.90 -5.02 2.09
CA GLY A 12 16.85 -5.51 2.97
C GLY A 12 16.64 -4.62 4.19
N PHE A 13 15.90 -5.14 5.16
CA PHE A 13 15.30 -4.36 6.25
C PHE A 13 15.89 -4.63 7.64
N LEU A 14 16.97 -5.43 7.76
CA LEU A 14 17.54 -5.83 9.07
C LEU A 14 17.83 -4.64 9.99
N ASP A 15 18.40 -3.58 9.43
CA ASP A 15 18.79 -2.37 10.16
C ASP A 15 17.83 -1.19 9.92
N ALA A 16 16.65 -1.44 9.35
CA ALA A 16 15.71 -0.40 8.93
C ALA A 16 14.99 0.31 10.09
N ASN A 17 15.04 -0.27 11.30
CA ASN A 17 14.38 0.26 12.51
C ASN A 17 12.91 0.67 12.29
N LEU A 18 12.18 -0.12 11.50
CA LEU A 18 10.76 0.12 11.20
C LEU A 18 9.90 -0.07 12.45
N GLN A 19 8.84 0.72 12.57
CA GLN A 19 7.77 0.46 13.52
C GLN A 19 6.89 -0.67 12.98
N LEU A 20 7.09 -1.87 13.51
CA LEU A 20 6.32 -3.06 13.14
C LEU A 20 5.10 -3.21 14.05
N ASP A 21 3.95 -3.57 13.47
CA ASP A 21 2.72 -3.89 14.19
C ASP A 21 2.03 -5.13 13.62
N GLY A 22 1.23 -5.80 14.45
CA GLY A 22 0.59 -7.07 14.13
C GLY A 22 1.59 -8.21 13.95
N SER A 23 1.46 -8.95 12.85
CA SER A 23 2.31 -10.08 12.45
C SER A 23 3.55 -9.68 11.64
N ALA A 24 3.73 -8.38 11.37
CA ALA A 24 4.85 -7.90 10.57
C ALA A 24 6.19 -8.23 11.24
N ASN A 25 7.11 -8.80 10.45
CA ASN A 25 8.41 -9.23 10.92
C ASN A 25 9.48 -9.03 9.84
N ILE A 26 10.70 -8.68 10.27
CA ILE A 26 11.87 -8.70 9.41
C ILE A 26 12.56 -10.06 9.58
N ARG A 27 12.60 -10.84 8.50
CA ARG A 27 13.20 -12.17 8.48
C ARG A 27 14.72 -12.08 8.54
N SER A 28 15.39 -13.17 8.94
CA SER A 28 16.85 -13.23 9.05
C SER A 28 17.59 -13.02 7.72
N ASN A 29 16.91 -13.20 6.58
CA ASN A 29 17.43 -12.89 5.26
C ASN A 29 17.20 -11.42 4.83
N GLY A 30 16.67 -10.59 5.72
CA GLY A 30 16.43 -9.17 5.50
C GLY A 30 15.14 -8.83 4.76
N LEU A 31 14.24 -9.79 4.51
CA LEU A 31 12.93 -9.48 3.92
C LEU A 31 11.95 -8.99 4.99
N LEU A 32 11.21 -7.93 4.67
CA LEU A 32 10.04 -7.52 5.44
C LEU A 32 8.86 -8.41 5.04
N GLN A 33 8.36 -9.18 6.00
CA GLN A 33 7.17 -10.02 5.85
C GLN A 33 6.04 -9.36 6.64
N LEU A 34 5.06 -8.78 5.95
CA LEU A 34 3.88 -8.20 6.62
C LEU A 34 2.99 -9.28 7.20
N THR A 35 2.64 -10.27 6.39
CA THR A 35 1.82 -11.42 6.79
C THR A 35 2.47 -12.73 6.32
N ASN A 36 2.03 -13.85 6.89
CA ASN A 36 2.44 -15.17 6.44
C ASN A 36 1.22 -16.01 6.05
N THR A 37 1.45 -17.26 5.67
CA THR A 37 0.36 -18.11 5.17
C THR A 37 -0.64 -18.51 6.24
N SER A 38 -0.48 -18.18 7.53
CA SER A 38 -1.50 -18.38 8.56
C SER A 38 -2.76 -17.57 8.25
N GLY A 39 -3.94 -18.07 8.63
CA GLY A 39 -5.19 -17.39 8.32
C GLY A 39 -5.41 -16.16 9.18
N LEU A 40 -6.02 -15.11 8.60
CA LEU A 40 -6.49 -13.91 9.29
C LEU A 40 -5.39 -13.18 10.08
N LEU A 41 -4.27 -12.89 9.41
CA LEU A 41 -3.19 -12.10 9.97
C LEU A 41 -3.24 -10.66 9.46
N ASN A 42 -2.95 -9.75 10.38
CA ASN A 42 -2.71 -8.34 10.11
C ASN A 42 -1.24 -8.00 10.22
N GLY A 43 -0.73 -7.07 9.43
CA GLY A 43 0.71 -6.76 9.43
C GLY A 43 1.03 -5.40 8.85
N ARG A 44 1.66 -4.54 9.66
CA ARG A 44 1.99 -3.17 9.28
C ARG A 44 3.44 -2.84 9.61
N ALA A 45 4.06 -2.02 8.78
CA ALA A 45 5.42 -1.53 8.97
C ALA A 45 5.51 -0.06 8.56
N PHE A 46 5.79 0.81 9.52
CA PHE A 46 5.92 2.24 9.30
C PHE A 46 7.37 2.70 9.42
N TYR A 47 7.72 3.70 8.62
CA TYR A 47 8.96 4.45 8.83
C TYR A 47 8.92 5.12 10.21
N PRO A 48 10.00 5.02 11.02
CA PRO A 48 9.94 5.34 12.45
C PRO A 48 9.77 6.82 12.78
N SER A 49 10.02 7.72 11.83
CA SER A 49 9.91 9.17 12.03
C SER A 49 8.79 9.74 11.16
N PRO A 50 7.91 10.61 11.68
CA PRO A 50 6.89 11.24 10.86
C PRO A 50 7.50 12.12 9.77
N ILE A 51 7.02 11.96 8.54
CA ILE A 51 7.34 12.86 7.41
C ILE A 51 6.42 14.07 7.52
N ASN A 52 6.97 15.28 7.48
CA ASN A 52 6.18 16.49 7.65
C ASN A 52 5.61 17.00 6.31
N PHE A 53 4.32 16.77 6.10
CA PHE A 53 3.57 17.25 4.93
C PHE A 53 3.08 18.71 5.06
N ASN A 54 3.27 19.37 6.22
CA ASN A 54 2.84 20.73 6.49
C ASN A 54 4.01 21.72 6.45
N ASN A 55 4.15 22.48 5.36
CA ASN A 55 4.96 23.70 5.36
C ASN A 55 4.11 24.93 5.01
N ARG A 56 3.34 25.42 6.00
CA ARG A 56 2.47 26.61 5.87
C ARG A 56 3.21 27.95 5.99
N SER A 57 4.55 28.00 5.95
CA SER A 57 5.28 29.27 6.01
C SER A 57 5.47 29.90 4.62
N SER A 58 4.50 30.70 4.18
CA SER A 58 4.60 31.79 3.16
C SER A 58 5.21 31.53 1.77
N SER A 59 5.72 30.34 1.50
CA SER A 59 5.97 29.76 0.18
C SER A 59 5.47 28.34 0.31
N ALA A 60 4.31 28.04 -0.30
CA ALA A 60 3.81 26.67 -0.37
C ALA A 60 4.91 25.81 -1.01
N GLU A 61 5.67 25.09 -0.18
CA GLU A 61 6.57 24.07 -0.73
C GLU A 61 5.66 23.00 -1.31
N SER A 62 5.82 22.78 -2.61
CA SER A 62 5.03 21.80 -3.35
C SER A 62 5.27 20.41 -2.77
N LEU A 63 4.18 19.70 -2.48
CA LEU A 63 4.21 18.42 -1.81
C LEU A 63 4.25 17.27 -2.83
N SER A 64 5.37 17.11 -3.51
CA SER A 64 5.57 15.96 -4.41
C SER A 64 6.31 14.85 -3.69
N PHE A 65 5.98 13.59 -3.98
CA PHE A 65 6.70 12.43 -3.46
C PHE A 65 6.87 11.35 -4.53
N SER A 66 7.91 10.55 -4.36
CA SER A 66 8.16 9.36 -5.17
C SER A 66 8.51 8.22 -4.23
N THR A 67 7.94 7.04 -4.47
CA THR A 67 8.33 5.81 -3.79
C THR A 67 8.43 4.68 -4.80
N ASN A 68 9.40 3.81 -4.59
CA ASN A 68 9.51 2.56 -5.34
C ASN A 68 9.88 1.42 -4.40
N PHE A 69 9.27 0.27 -4.63
CA PHE A 69 9.49 -0.91 -3.80
C PHE A 69 9.16 -2.17 -4.59
N VAL A 70 9.62 -3.31 -4.08
CA VAL A 70 9.35 -4.61 -4.65
C VAL A 70 8.47 -5.40 -3.69
N ILE A 71 7.33 -5.87 -4.17
CA ILE A 71 6.43 -6.75 -3.42
C ILE A 71 6.38 -8.14 -4.05
N THR A 72 5.93 -9.10 -3.25
CA THR A 72 5.48 -10.39 -3.75
C THR A 72 4.36 -10.89 -2.85
N ILE A 73 3.28 -11.35 -3.46
CA ILE A 73 2.14 -11.95 -2.75
C ILE A 73 2.15 -13.43 -3.13
N VAL A 74 2.46 -14.28 -2.15
CA VAL A 74 2.60 -15.72 -2.34
C VAL A 74 1.44 -16.44 -1.67
N PRO A 75 0.51 -17.02 -2.42
CA PRO A 75 -0.65 -17.68 -1.84
C PRO A 75 -0.25 -19.02 -1.20
N ARG A 76 -1.03 -19.47 -0.20
CA ARG A 76 -0.79 -20.76 0.47
C ARG A 76 -1.02 -21.93 -0.49
N LEU A 77 -2.06 -21.85 -1.31
CA LEU A 77 -2.43 -22.79 -2.36
C LEU A 77 -2.54 -22.04 -3.68
N LYS A 78 -2.30 -22.73 -4.80
CA LYS A 78 -2.26 -22.12 -6.14
C LYS A 78 -3.51 -21.32 -6.52
N ASP A 79 -4.66 -21.65 -5.93
CA ASP A 79 -5.96 -21.00 -6.20
C ASP A 79 -6.57 -20.34 -4.94
N SER A 80 -5.78 -20.17 -3.88
CA SER A 80 -6.22 -19.41 -2.70
C SER A 80 -5.75 -17.97 -2.82
N SER A 81 -6.54 -17.01 -2.34
CA SER A 81 -6.11 -15.62 -2.24
C SER A 81 -6.07 -15.10 -0.81
N GLY A 82 -5.32 -14.04 -0.61
CA GLY A 82 -5.38 -13.17 0.57
C GLY A 82 -6.07 -11.86 0.22
N HIS A 83 -6.15 -10.94 1.17
CA HIS A 83 -6.85 -9.66 0.94
C HIS A 83 -6.04 -8.69 0.09
N GLY A 84 -4.74 -8.54 0.39
CA GLY A 84 -3.87 -7.69 -0.41
C GLY A 84 -2.75 -7.08 0.41
N ILE A 85 -2.19 -5.99 -0.13
CA ILE A 85 -1.18 -5.15 0.51
C ILE A 85 -1.42 -3.70 0.10
N ALA A 86 -1.11 -2.75 0.97
CA ALA A 86 -1.22 -1.33 0.65
C ALA A 86 0.05 -0.55 1.02
N PHE A 87 0.40 0.42 0.18
CA PHE A 87 1.28 1.52 0.57
C PHE A 87 0.42 2.60 1.23
N VAL A 88 0.80 3.06 2.44
CA VAL A 88 -0.05 3.94 3.25
C VAL A 88 0.71 5.18 3.71
N ILE A 89 0.11 6.35 3.50
CA ILE A 89 0.48 7.61 4.15
C ILE A 89 -0.66 7.95 5.11
N SER A 90 -0.37 8.01 6.41
CA SER A 90 -1.40 8.21 7.44
C SER A 90 -0.92 9.21 8.50
N HIS A 91 -1.86 9.96 9.05
CA HIS A 91 -1.63 10.83 10.20
C HIS A 91 -1.32 10.04 11.49
N SER A 92 -1.70 8.76 11.56
CA SER A 92 -1.49 7.89 12.72
C SER A 92 -1.00 6.51 12.30
N THR A 93 -0.18 5.87 13.14
CA THR A 93 0.20 4.46 13.01
C THR A 93 -0.73 3.52 13.80
N ASP A 94 -1.68 4.06 14.56
CA ASP A 94 -2.69 3.31 15.29
C ASP A 94 -3.89 2.97 14.40
N PHE A 95 -3.98 1.71 14.00
CA PHE A 95 -5.13 1.13 13.29
C PHE A 95 -5.84 0.06 14.14
N SER A 96 -5.79 0.15 15.47
CA SER A 96 -6.47 -0.80 16.37
C SER A 96 -7.99 -0.88 16.15
N HIS A 97 -8.57 0.15 15.54
CA HIS A 97 -9.99 0.23 15.19
C HIS A 97 -10.34 -0.44 13.85
N ALA A 98 -9.35 -0.76 13.02
CA ALA A 98 -9.59 -1.27 11.68
C ALA A 98 -10.01 -2.75 11.70
N ALA A 99 -10.85 -3.11 10.74
CA ALA A 99 -11.30 -4.48 10.54
C ALA A 99 -10.40 -5.20 9.53
N ALA A 100 -10.21 -6.50 9.75
CA ALA A 100 -9.50 -7.36 8.81
C ALA A 100 -10.30 -7.54 7.51
N ILE A 101 -9.71 -8.29 6.57
CA ILE A 101 -10.38 -8.74 5.34
C ILE A 101 -10.60 -7.59 4.35
N GLN A 102 -11.84 -7.15 4.15
CA GLN A 102 -12.24 -6.30 3.04
C GLN A 102 -11.86 -4.82 3.19
N TYR A 103 -11.25 -4.44 4.31
CA TYR A 103 -10.85 -3.05 4.59
C TYR A 103 -9.33 -2.85 4.63
N LEU A 104 -8.56 -3.88 4.22
CA LEU A 104 -7.09 -3.89 4.25
C LEU A 104 -6.49 -3.43 5.59
N GLU A 105 -7.27 -3.57 6.68
CA GLU A 105 -6.91 -3.13 8.03
C GLU A 105 -6.59 -1.63 8.13
N LEU A 106 -7.22 -0.83 7.27
CA LEU A 106 -7.13 0.63 7.29
C LEU A 106 -8.34 1.27 7.96
N VAL A 107 -9.52 0.66 7.81
CA VAL A 107 -10.80 1.14 8.35
C VAL A 107 -11.67 -0.03 8.78
N ASN A 108 -12.87 0.26 9.29
CA ASN A 108 -13.93 -0.72 9.45
C ASN A 108 -15.20 -0.22 8.75
N GLU A 109 -16.25 -1.05 8.72
CA GLU A 109 -17.53 -0.72 8.08
C GLU A 109 -18.10 0.63 8.54
N SER A 110 -18.03 0.91 9.85
CA SER A 110 -18.57 2.14 10.43
C SER A 110 -17.70 3.37 10.23
N THR A 111 -16.42 3.21 9.87
CA THR A 111 -15.49 4.33 9.63
C THR A 111 -15.12 4.48 8.17
N ASN A 112 -15.58 3.61 7.27
CA ASN A 112 -15.17 3.63 5.87
C ASN A 112 -15.54 4.96 5.19
N GLY A 113 -14.55 5.70 4.71
CA GLY A 113 -14.72 6.98 4.02
C GLY A 113 -14.87 8.19 4.95
N HIS A 114 -14.69 8.01 6.27
CA HIS A 114 -14.79 9.09 7.24
C HIS A 114 -13.56 10.00 7.20
N SER A 115 -13.75 11.31 7.00
CA SER A 115 -12.65 12.28 6.90
C SER A 115 -11.66 12.29 8.08
N PRO A 116 -12.02 11.95 9.34
CA PRO A 116 -11.05 11.87 10.43
C PRO A 116 -10.04 10.72 10.31
N ASN A 117 -10.24 9.74 9.42
CA ASN A 117 -9.27 8.66 9.23
C ASN A 117 -7.92 9.18 8.69
N MET A 118 -7.95 10.27 7.90
CA MET A 118 -6.79 11.03 7.43
C MET A 118 -5.65 10.16 6.91
N PHE A 119 -5.98 9.27 5.97
CA PHE A 119 -4.99 8.47 5.25
C PHE A 119 -5.23 8.51 3.75
N PHE A 120 -4.13 8.26 3.05
CA PHE A 120 -4.04 7.94 1.64
C PHE A 120 -3.41 6.57 1.51
N ALA A 121 -3.96 5.71 0.64
CA ALA A 121 -3.32 4.44 0.34
C ALA A 121 -3.40 4.09 -1.14
N ILE A 122 -2.41 3.31 -1.57
CA ILE A 122 -2.43 2.58 -2.83
C ILE A 122 -2.52 1.10 -2.52
N GLU A 123 -3.68 0.52 -2.82
CA GLU A 123 -3.97 -0.88 -2.57
C GLU A 123 -3.62 -1.76 -3.77
N PHE A 124 -3.16 -2.97 -3.45
CA PHE A 124 -2.97 -4.08 -4.37
C PHE A 124 -3.87 -5.21 -3.84
N ASP A 125 -5.12 -5.19 -4.26
CA ASP A 125 -6.17 -6.10 -3.78
C ASP A 125 -6.15 -7.39 -4.61
N THR A 126 -6.29 -8.52 -3.92
CA THR A 126 -6.30 -9.84 -4.54
C THR A 126 -7.56 -10.64 -4.23
N ILE A 127 -8.59 -10.04 -3.64
CA ILE A 127 -9.82 -10.73 -3.29
C ILE A 127 -11.06 -9.98 -3.77
N PHE A 128 -11.86 -10.69 -4.55
CA PHE A 128 -13.17 -10.18 -4.95
C PHE A 128 -14.08 -10.00 -3.73
N SER A 129 -14.38 -8.75 -3.38
CA SER A 129 -15.25 -8.41 -2.26
C SER A 129 -16.60 -7.85 -2.74
N LEU A 130 -17.63 -8.73 -2.77
CA LEU A 130 -18.99 -8.38 -3.20
C LEU A 130 -19.59 -7.18 -2.43
N ASP A 131 -19.31 -7.10 -1.12
CA ASP A 131 -19.91 -6.10 -0.23
C ASP A 131 -19.36 -4.67 -0.45
N ILE A 132 -18.28 -4.53 -1.23
CA ILE A 132 -17.72 -3.23 -1.62
C ILE A 132 -17.82 -2.96 -3.13
N GLU A 133 -18.45 -3.85 -3.91
CA GLU A 133 -18.62 -3.79 -5.39
C GLU A 133 -17.35 -4.05 -6.23
N ASP A 134 -16.49 -4.98 -5.80
CA ASP A 134 -15.22 -5.32 -6.47
C ASP A 134 -15.40 -5.57 -7.97
N VAL A 135 -14.44 -5.10 -8.78
CA VAL A 135 -14.46 -5.21 -10.24
C VAL A 135 -14.02 -6.59 -10.71
N ASP A 136 -12.94 -7.15 -10.13
CA ASP A 136 -12.35 -8.41 -10.61
C ASP A 136 -11.54 -9.20 -9.56
N GLY A 137 -11.36 -8.69 -8.33
CA GLY A 137 -10.56 -9.33 -7.29
C GLY A 137 -9.06 -9.39 -7.58
N ASN A 138 -8.57 -8.53 -8.47
CA ASN A 138 -7.16 -8.38 -8.83
C ASN A 138 -6.91 -6.96 -9.37
N HIS A 139 -7.02 -5.96 -8.51
CA HIS A 139 -6.96 -4.55 -8.90
C HIS A 139 -5.91 -3.75 -8.10
N VAL A 140 -5.57 -2.60 -8.67
CA VAL A 140 -4.83 -1.53 -7.98
C VAL A 140 -5.79 -0.38 -7.75
N GLY A 141 -5.84 0.13 -6.52
CA GLY A 141 -6.81 1.16 -6.11
C GLY A 141 -6.18 2.33 -5.37
N ILE A 142 -6.83 3.49 -5.44
CA ILE A 142 -6.51 4.68 -4.64
C ILE A 142 -7.57 4.84 -3.55
N ASP A 143 -7.12 4.80 -2.31
CA ASP A 143 -7.99 4.96 -1.14
C ASP A 143 -7.76 6.29 -0.44
N LEU A 144 -8.86 7.00 -0.22
CA LEU A 144 -8.88 8.27 0.52
C LEU A 144 -9.84 8.15 1.69
N ASN A 145 -9.28 8.03 2.89
CA ASN A 145 -10.00 7.87 4.15
C ASN A 145 -10.90 6.63 4.23
N GLY A 146 -10.81 5.72 3.28
CA GLY A 146 -11.63 4.51 3.20
C GLY A 146 -11.32 3.74 1.93
N VAL A 147 -11.63 2.45 1.97
CA VAL A 147 -11.51 1.55 0.83
C VAL A 147 -12.67 1.83 -0.12
N LYS A 148 -12.36 2.38 -1.30
CA LYS A 148 -13.35 2.80 -2.32
C LYS A 148 -12.92 2.40 -3.71
N LEU A 149 -13.75 1.61 -4.36
CA LEU A 149 -13.45 1.07 -5.69
C LEU A 149 -13.64 2.01 -6.87
N ASN A 150 -14.25 3.19 -6.69
CA ASN A 150 -14.43 4.10 -7.82
C ASN A 150 -13.11 4.71 -8.34
N GLN A 151 -11.99 4.43 -7.64
CA GLN A 151 -10.64 4.78 -8.07
C GLN A 151 -9.75 3.52 -8.17
N SER A 152 -10.30 2.39 -8.63
CA SER A 152 -9.53 1.18 -8.94
C SER A 152 -9.50 0.84 -10.43
N VAL A 153 -8.47 0.09 -10.81
CA VAL A 153 -8.28 -0.49 -12.15
C VAL A 153 -7.74 -1.91 -12.06
N ALA A 154 -8.17 -2.77 -12.98
CA ALA A 154 -7.62 -4.12 -13.11
C ALA A 154 -6.09 -4.07 -13.21
N SER A 155 -5.43 -4.92 -12.44
CA SER A 155 -3.96 -4.93 -12.36
C SER A 155 -3.34 -5.31 -13.70
N ALA A 156 -2.45 -4.45 -14.19
CA ALA A 156 -1.75 -4.62 -15.45
C ALA A 156 -0.43 -3.83 -15.48
N TYR A 157 0.49 -4.25 -16.35
CA TYR A 157 1.70 -3.48 -16.67
C TYR A 157 1.79 -3.24 -18.18
N PHE A 158 2.41 -2.12 -18.58
CA PHE A 158 2.64 -1.84 -19.99
C PHE A 158 3.89 -2.61 -20.49
N SER A 159 3.70 -3.53 -21.44
CA SER A 159 4.82 -4.20 -22.11
C SER A 159 5.32 -3.35 -23.27
N ASN A 160 6.59 -2.92 -23.20
CA ASN A 160 7.23 -2.21 -24.30
C ASN A 160 7.40 -3.08 -25.56
N GLU A 161 7.57 -4.39 -25.38
CA GLU A 161 7.69 -5.36 -26.47
C GLU A 161 6.37 -5.57 -27.19
N GLU A 162 5.29 -5.80 -26.43
CA GLU A 162 3.96 -6.06 -27.00
C GLU A 162 3.15 -4.77 -27.28
N ARG A 163 3.63 -3.61 -26.84
CA ARG A 163 3.00 -2.29 -26.99
C ARG A 163 1.57 -2.22 -26.45
N LYS A 164 1.28 -2.97 -25.39
CA LYS A 164 -0.04 -3.03 -24.76
C LYS A 164 0.07 -3.30 -23.26
N ASN A 165 -1.03 -3.06 -22.56
CA ASN A 165 -1.19 -3.50 -21.18
C ASN A 165 -1.34 -5.02 -21.14
N ILE A 166 -0.54 -5.67 -20.29
CA ILE A 166 -0.59 -7.09 -19.99
C ILE A 166 -1.18 -7.24 -18.60
N SER A 167 -2.21 -8.08 -18.46
CA SER A 167 -2.80 -8.39 -17.17
C SER A 167 -1.74 -8.93 -16.21
N LEU A 168 -1.75 -8.43 -14.98
CA LEU A 168 -0.82 -8.78 -13.93
C LEU A 168 -1.58 -9.47 -12.81
N GLU A 169 -1.30 -10.75 -12.59
CA GLU A 169 -1.80 -11.48 -11.44
C GLU A 169 -0.95 -11.14 -10.21
N LEU A 170 -1.52 -10.34 -9.29
CA LEU A 170 -0.82 -9.79 -8.13
C LEU A 170 -0.33 -10.89 -7.16
N ASN A 171 -1.12 -11.96 -7.00
CA ASN A 171 -0.81 -13.12 -6.16
C ASN A 171 -0.08 -14.25 -6.92
N SER A 172 0.56 -13.97 -8.06
CA SER A 172 1.32 -14.97 -8.82
C SER A 172 2.58 -15.49 -8.11
N GLY A 173 3.00 -14.84 -7.01
CA GLY A 173 4.27 -15.11 -6.34
C GLY A 173 5.51 -14.60 -7.07
N HIS A 174 5.34 -13.93 -8.22
CA HIS A 174 6.43 -13.20 -8.87
C HIS A 174 6.79 -11.93 -8.08
N LEU A 175 7.98 -11.41 -8.37
CA LEU A 175 8.39 -10.09 -7.88
C LEU A 175 7.70 -9.02 -8.72
N ILE A 176 7.02 -8.08 -8.06
CA ILE A 176 6.35 -6.95 -8.68
C ILE A 176 7.08 -5.69 -8.22
N GLN A 177 7.64 -4.95 -9.17
CA GLN A 177 8.23 -3.65 -8.90
C GLN A 177 7.17 -2.58 -9.07
N VAL A 178 7.02 -1.76 -8.03
CA VAL A 178 6.02 -0.70 -7.93
C VAL A 178 6.74 0.64 -7.94
N TRP A 179 6.17 1.59 -8.67
CA TRP A 179 6.50 3.02 -8.62
C TRP A 179 5.22 3.80 -8.37
N ILE A 180 5.27 4.74 -7.42
CA ILE A 180 4.19 5.67 -7.13
C ILE A 180 4.82 7.05 -7.08
N ASP A 181 4.36 7.93 -7.96
CA ASP A 181 4.84 9.30 -8.09
C ASP A 181 3.65 10.25 -7.94
N TYR A 182 3.72 11.17 -7.00
CA TYR A 182 2.76 12.26 -6.85
C TYR A 182 3.42 13.59 -7.18
N SER A 183 2.82 14.32 -8.12
CA SER A 183 3.17 15.69 -8.46
C SER A 183 2.11 16.64 -7.93
N ASP A 184 2.46 17.47 -6.96
CA ASP A 184 1.57 18.51 -6.44
C ASP A 184 1.39 19.67 -7.44
N GLU A 185 2.35 19.90 -8.35
CA GLU A 185 2.17 20.88 -9.44
C GLU A 185 1.05 20.46 -10.40
N GLU A 186 1.02 19.18 -10.77
CA GLU A 186 0.05 18.63 -11.73
C GLU A 186 -1.21 18.09 -11.05
N GLN A 187 -1.21 18.00 -9.71
CA GLN A 187 -2.21 17.28 -8.91
C GLN A 187 -2.45 15.85 -9.46
N LEU A 188 -1.36 15.20 -9.83
CA LEU A 188 -1.36 13.91 -10.51
C LEU A 188 -0.62 12.88 -9.67
N LEU A 189 -1.30 11.76 -9.44
CA LEU A 189 -0.73 10.51 -8.96
C LEU A 189 -0.61 9.52 -10.12
#